data_AF-A0A7N0U3R1-F1
#
_entry.id   AF-A0A7N0U3R1-F1
#
_cell.length_a   1.000
_cell.length_b   1.000
_cell.length_c   1.000
_cell.angle_alpha   90.00
_cell.angle_beta   90.00
_cell.angle_gamma   90.00
#
_symmetry.space_group_name_H-M   'P 1'
#
loop_
_entity.id
_entity.type
_entity.pdbx_description
1 polymer ?
#
loop_
_entity_poly.entity_id
_entity_poly.type
_entity_poly.pdbx_seq_one_letter_code
_entity_poly.pdbx_strand_id
1 'polypeptide(L)'
;MQPSGLVLVAGGTGGVGKRVVDVLRKKGYQVRVLVRNEEKARRLLGPDVDLVVGDITKESTLDPERFKGVRKIINAVSVIVGPKEGDTPDRAKYNQGIKFFEPEIKGDSPELVEYIGMKNLINAVKGSLGFRSGKILFGFEDNKYKELAWGALDDVVMGGVSQSSFQIDPTGGENGGPTGLFKGIVSTANNGGFTSIRTKNFSAPEDLSPYDGFELRLKGDGRRYKLIVRTSGEWDTVGYTAMFDTAAGQWQSIRLPFPVFKPIFRARTVPDAPPFNPANVMSFQLMFSKFESDGKLNPTFKEGAFELPVSSIRAYMAEPITPRFVHVGSAGVTRPDRPGLDLSKQPPAVRLNKELGYILTFKLKGEDLIRESGIPYTIVRPCALTEEPAGADLIFDQGDNITGKISREEVARICVAALNSPYACDKTFEVKSVVPFSETFTIDPENPPPEKDYNEYFKTLKDGITGKEALERQEQESPVAV
;
A
#
# COMPACT_ATOMS: atom_id res chain seq x y z
N MET A 1 -20.53 3.37 4.10
CA MET A 1 -19.70 2.16 4.25
C MET A 1 -18.86 2.32 5.49
N GLN A 2 -18.86 1.35 6.43
CA GLN A 2 -17.78 1.34 7.42
C GLN A 2 -16.45 1.24 6.68
N PRO A 3 -15.42 2.00 7.07
CA PRO A 3 -14.12 1.88 6.46
C PRO A 3 -13.61 0.44 6.64
N SER A 4 -13.54 -0.31 5.54
CA SER A 4 -13.17 -1.72 5.55
C SER A 4 -11.66 -1.84 5.80
N GLY A 5 -11.29 -2.19 7.04
CA GLY A 5 -9.93 -2.60 7.39
C GLY A 5 -9.38 -1.90 8.63
N LEU A 6 -8.50 -2.61 9.34
CA LEU A 6 -7.77 -2.12 10.50
C LEU A 6 -6.74 -1.07 10.08
N VAL A 7 -6.70 0.08 10.79
CA VAL A 7 -5.69 1.12 10.60
C VAL A 7 -4.62 0.98 11.68
N LEU A 8 -3.37 0.80 11.27
CA LEU A 8 -2.23 0.84 12.17
C LEU A 8 -1.77 2.28 12.38
N VAL A 9 -1.53 2.68 13.63
CA VAL A 9 -0.88 3.94 13.96
C VAL A 9 0.47 3.66 14.61
N ALA A 10 1.56 3.99 13.91
CA ALA A 10 2.90 3.98 14.49
C ALA A 10 3.20 5.37 15.07
N GLY A 11 3.76 5.42 16.28
CA GLY A 11 3.99 6.69 16.99
C GLY A 11 2.75 7.26 17.68
N GLY A 12 1.73 6.43 17.95
CA GLY A 12 0.46 6.85 18.54
C GLY A 12 0.53 7.46 19.94
N THR A 13 1.65 7.33 20.66
CA THR A 13 1.87 8.01 21.96
C THR A 13 2.58 9.36 21.81
N GLY A 14 2.90 9.78 20.59
CA GLY A 14 3.47 11.09 20.25
C GLY A 14 2.42 12.18 20.11
N GLY A 15 2.86 13.43 19.93
CA GLY A 15 1.99 14.61 19.90
C GLY A 15 0.96 14.62 18.77
N VAL A 16 1.37 14.21 17.56
CA VAL A 16 0.47 14.05 16.40
C VAL A 16 -0.23 12.70 16.46
N GLY A 17 0.51 11.62 16.74
CA GLY A 17 -0.02 10.25 16.73
C GLY A 17 -1.22 10.03 17.66
N LYS A 18 -1.23 10.60 18.86
CA LYS A 18 -2.38 10.46 19.77
C LYS A 18 -3.66 11.09 19.19
N ARG A 19 -3.50 12.24 18.52
CA ARG A 19 -4.59 12.95 17.85
C ARG A 19 -5.07 12.20 16.62
N VAL A 20 -4.17 11.52 15.90
CA VAL A 20 -4.55 10.60 14.81
C VAL A 20 -5.43 9.47 15.34
N VAL A 21 -5.05 8.83 16.46
CA VAL A 21 -5.86 7.78 17.10
C VAL A 21 -7.24 8.32 17.47
N ASP A 22 -7.31 9.50 18.08
CA ASP A 22 -8.59 10.13 18.45
C ASP A 22 -9.47 10.41 17.24
N VAL A 23 -8.92 11.00 16.17
CA VAL A 23 -9.66 11.30 14.94
C VAL A 23 -10.16 10.02 14.27
N LEU A 24 -9.33 8.98 14.17
CA LEU A 24 -9.73 7.69 13.61
C LEU A 24 -10.86 7.04 14.41
N ARG A 25 -10.75 6.99 15.74
CA ARG A 25 -11.80 6.42 16.62
C ARG A 25 -13.11 7.19 16.50
N LYS A 26 -13.06 8.53 16.48
CA LYS A 26 -14.25 9.38 16.25
C LYS A 26 -14.92 9.12 14.90
N LYS A 27 -14.15 8.77 13.87
CA LYS A 27 -14.66 8.38 12.55
C LYS A 27 -15.04 6.90 12.43
N GLY A 28 -15.01 6.14 13.53
CA GLY A 28 -15.45 4.75 13.59
C GLY A 28 -14.47 3.73 12.97
N TYR A 29 -13.20 4.10 12.78
CA TYR A 29 -12.18 3.15 12.33
C TYR A 29 -11.80 2.18 13.45
N GLN A 30 -11.50 0.94 13.07
CA GLN A 30 -10.73 0.05 13.93
C GLN A 30 -9.27 0.50 13.91
N VAL A 31 -8.70 0.71 15.10
CA VAL A 31 -7.34 1.27 15.26
C VAL A 31 -6.49 0.34 16.09
N ARG A 32 -5.34 -0.04 15.56
CA ARG A 32 -4.25 -0.71 16.27
C ARG A 32 -3.07 0.23 16.40
N VAL A 33 -2.44 0.28 17.56
CA VAL A 33 -1.33 1.21 17.82
C VAL A 33 -0.05 0.44 18.13
N LEU A 34 1.02 0.72 17.39
CA LEU A 34 2.35 0.19 17.68
C LEU A 34 3.01 1.03 18.77
N VAL A 35 3.38 0.39 19.89
CA VAL A 35 3.90 1.06 21.08
C VAL A 35 5.09 0.34 21.68
N ARG A 36 6.04 1.10 22.24
CA ARG A 36 7.18 0.54 22.99
C ARG A 36 6.84 0.22 24.45
N ASN A 37 5.90 0.98 25.04
CA ASN A 37 5.51 0.86 26.44
C ASN A 37 3.98 0.83 26.53
N GLU A 38 3.44 -0.33 26.89
CA GLU A 38 2.00 -0.57 26.98
C GLU A 38 1.33 0.26 28.08
N GLU A 39 1.89 0.31 29.28
CA GLU A 39 1.29 1.06 30.39
C GLU A 39 1.12 2.54 30.07
N LYS A 40 2.14 3.16 29.46
CA LYS A 40 2.09 4.54 29.00
C LYS A 40 1.02 4.71 27.93
N ALA A 41 0.90 3.76 27.00
CA ALA A 41 -0.11 3.81 25.95
C ALA A 41 -1.52 3.72 26.51
N ARG A 42 -1.79 2.80 27.45
CA ARG A 42 -3.09 2.65 28.13
C ARG A 42 -3.49 3.92 28.87
N ARG A 43 -2.54 4.57 29.57
CA ARG A 43 -2.77 5.85 30.26
C ARG A 43 -3.14 6.98 29.30
N LEU A 44 -2.54 7.01 28.11
CA LEU A 44 -2.72 8.11 27.15
C LEU A 44 -3.90 7.90 26.18
N LEU A 45 -4.17 6.66 25.77
CA LEU A 45 -5.11 6.32 24.69
C LEU A 45 -6.37 5.61 25.19
N GLY A 46 -6.40 5.24 26.47
CA GLY A 46 -7.46 4.49 27.11
C GLY A 46 -7.22 2.98 27.15
N PRO A 47 -7.97 2.25 27.98
CA PRO A 47 -7.78 0.82 28.20
C PRO A 47 -8.17 -0.03 26.98
N ASP A 48 -9.12 0.42 26.15
CA ASP A 48 -9.73 -0.40 25.09
C ASP A 48 -9.04 -0.32 23.73
N VAL A 49 -7.95 0.46 23.59
CA VAL A 49 -7.24 0.60 22.32
C VAL A 49 -6.51 -0.71 21.98
N ASP A 50 -6.60 -1.19 20.74
CA ASP A 50 -5.82 -2.36 20.32
C ASP A 50 -4.33 -1.98 20.22
N LEU A 51 -3.47 -2.73 20.91
CA LEU A 51 -2.03 -2.43 21.01
C LEU A 51 -1.20 -3.58 20.47
N VAL A 52 -0.15 -3.23 19.75
CA VAL A 52 0.96 -4.14 19.45
C VAL A 52 2.21 -3.56 20.10
N VAL A 53 2.84 -4.35 20.96
CA VAL A 53 4.09 -3.97 21.62
C VAL A 53 5.26 -4.30 20.69
N GLY A 54 6.04 -3.31 20.33
CA GLY A 54 7.20 -3.44 19.45
C GLY A 54 7.99 -2.14 19.35
N ASP A 55 9.24 -2.26 18.93
CA ASP A 55 10.17 -1.16 18.74
C ASP A 55 10.62 -1.13 17.29
N ILE A 56 10.31 -0.03 16.59
CA ILE A 56 10.64 0.05 15.15
C ILE A 56 12.15 -0.05 14.90
N THR A 57 12.98 0.34 15.87
CA THR A 57 14.43 0.24 15.77
C THR A 57 14.95 -1.21 15.85
N LYS A 58 14.09 -2.17 16.22
CA LYS A 58 14.42 -3.58 16.44
C LYS A 58 13.49 -4.47 15.62
N GLU A 59 13.95 -4.87 14.44
CA GLU A 59 13.21 -5.74 13.50
C GLU A 59 12.64 -7.00 14.16
N SER A 60 13.40 -7.63 15.07
CA SER A 60 12.98 -8.84 15.79
C SER A 60 11.73 -8.67 16.66
N THR A 61 11.31 -7.43 16.94
CA THR A 61 10.10 -7.12 17.72
C THR A 61 8.87 -6.84 16.84
N LEU A 62 9.03 -6.79 15.51
CA LEU A 62 7.98 -6.48 14.56
C LEU A 62 7.53 -7.72 13.78
N ASP A 63 7.00 -8.71 14.49
CA ASP A 63 6.46 -9.93 13.88
C ASP A 63 5.32 -9.58 12.89
N PRO A 64 5.45 -9.90 11.58
CA PRO A 64 4.43 -9.65 10.57
C PRO A 64 3.04 -10.21 10.92
N GLU A 65 2.96 -11.30 11.69
CA GLU A 65 1.70 -11.89 12.12
C GLU A 65 0.87 -10.94 12.99
N ARG A 66 1.53 -10.06 13.76
CA ARG A 66 0.87 -9.02 14.57
C ARG A 66 0.24 -7.91 13.73
N PHE A 67 0.55 -7.84 12.44
CA PHE A 67 0.02 -6.85 11.50
C PHE A 67 -0.99 -7.43 10.51
N LYS A 68 -1.35 -8.72 10.62
CA LYS A 68 -2.43 -9.32 9.83
C LYS A 68 -3.73 -8.52 9.97
N GLY A 69 -4.39 -8.30 8.84
CA GLY A 69 -5.62 -7.50 8.75
C GLY A 69 -5.43 -5.99 8.68
N VAL A 70 -4.22 -5.47 8.93
CA VAL A 70 -3.90 -4.05 8.70
C VAL A 70 -4.01 -3.74 7.20
N ARG A 71 -4.85 -2.76 6.86
CA ARG A 71 -5.05 -2.31 5.47
C ARG A 71 -4.51 -0.93 5.17
N LYS A 72 -4.29 -0.14 6.21
CA LYS A 72 -3.76 1.22 6.11
C LYS A 72 -2.87 1.49 7.32
N ILE A 73 -1.84 2.30 7.15
CA ILE A 73 -0.98 2.77 8.23
C ILE A 73 -0.88 4.29 8.21
N ILE A 74 -0.92 4.91 9.39
CA ILE A 74 -0.42 6.27 9.61
C ILE A 74 0.85 6.16 10.46
N ASN A 75 1.99 6.52 9.88
CA ASN A 75 3.27 6.57 10.58
C ASN A 75 3.58 8.00 11.03
N ALA A 76 3.47 8.24 12.34
CA ALA A 76 3.86 9.47 13.01
C ALA A 76 5.06 9.26 13.95
N VAL A 77 5.86 8.21 13.73
CA VAL A 77 7.12 8.03 14.45
C VAL A 77 8.13 9.06 13.97
N SER A 78 8.86 9.64 14.93
CA SER A 78 9.97 10.55 14.69
C SER A 78 10.93 10.43 15.87
N VAL A 79 12.20 10.70 15.62
CA VAL A 79 13.20 10.88 16.68
C VAL A 79 12.78 12.02 17.61
N ILE A 80 13.08 11.87 18.90
CA ILE A 80 12.70 12.87 19.90
C ILE A 80 13.77 13.95 19.94
N VAL A 81 13.38 15.18 19.61
CA VAL A 81 14.23 16.37 19.77
C VAL A 81 13.74 17.15 20.97
N GLY A 82 14.61 17.44 21.93
CA GLY A 82 14.31 18.23 23.13
C GLY A 82 15.35 19.32 23.36
N PRO A 83 15.07 20.30 24.22
CA PRO A 83 16.07 21.27 24.67
C PRO A 83 17.16 20.58 25.52
N LYS A 84 18.41 21.03 25.38
CA LYS A 84 19.53 20.57 26.23
C LYS A 84 19.25 20.81 27.72
N GLU A 85 18.66 21.97 28.04
CA GLU A 85 18.34 22.40 29.41
C GLU A 85 17.15 21.66 30.06
N GLY A 86 16.49 20.75 29.34
CA GLY A 86 15.28 20.07 29.82
C GLY A 86 13.98 20.76 29.41
N ASP A 87 12.92 19.98 29.23
CA ASP A 87 11.63 20.47 28.74
C ASP A 87 10.80 21.07 29.90
N THR A 88 9.92 22.02 29.57
CA THR A 88 8.93 22.53 30.54
C THR A 88 7.74 21.56 30.63
N PRO A 89 6.97 21.54 31.74
CA PRO A 89 5.80 20.65 31.90
C PRO A 89 4.80 20.74 30.74
N ASP A 90 4.55 21.96 30.26
CA ASP A 90 3.60 22.24 29.19
C ASP A 90 4.18 22.02 27.79
N ARG A 91 5.49 21.70 27.71
CA ARG A 91 6.25 21.60 26.45
C ARG A 91 5.91 22.75 25.52
N ALA A 92 5.89 23.97 26.08
CA ALA A 92 5.69 25.21 25.35
C ALA A 92 6.90 25.43 24.43
N LYS A 93 7.01 24.60 23.42
CA LYS A 93 7.92 24.73 22.32
C LYS A 93 7.49 25.99 21.60
N TYR A 94 8.23 27.06 21.86
CA TYR A 94 8.27 28.24 21.00
C TYR A 94 7.02 29.13 21.06
N ASN A 95 6.63 29.60 22.24
CA ASN A 95 5.86 30.84 22.27
C ASN A 95 6.78 32.00 21.85
N GLN A 96 6.48 32.55 20.67
CA GLN A 96 6.72 33.96 20.35
C GLN A 96 8.17 34.41 20.17
N GLY A 97 9.08 33.61 19.62
CA GLY A 97 10.38 34.13 19.16
C GLY A 97 11.30 34.74 20.24
N ILE A 98 11.03 34.51 21.54
CA ILE A 98 11.76 35.15 22.64
C ILE A 98 12.80 34.23 23.30
N LYS A 99 12.69 32.89 23.18
CA LYS A 99 13.71 31.97 23.71
C LYS A 99 13.97 30.78 22.79
N PHE A 100 15.12 30.82 22.11
CA PHE A 100 15.66 29.69 21.39
C PHE A 100 16.46 28.82 22.37
N PHE A 101 16.02 27.59 22.59
CA PHE A 101 16.82 26.61 23.32
C PHE A 101 17.66 25.81 22.34
N GLU A 102 18.90 25.54 22.73
CA GLU A 102 19.76 24.67 21.95
C GLU A 102 19.15 23.25 21.91
N PRO A 103 18.83 22.71 20.72
CA PRO A 103 18.18 21.42 20.61
C PRO A 103 19.18 20.26 20.69
N GLU A 104 18.74 19.12 21.17
CA GLU A 104 19.47 17.86 21.11
C GLU A 104 18.56 16.66 20.86
N ILE A 105 19.15 15.59 20.33
CA ILE A 105 18.50 14.29 20.17
C ILE A 105 18.37 13.62 21.54
N LYS A 106 17.17 13.09 21.83
CA LYS A 106 16.87 12.34 23.05
C LYS A 106 16.57 10.88 22.68
N GLY A 107 17.36 9.96 23.22
CA GLY A 107 17.19 8.52 22.98
C GLY A 107 17.92 8.04 21.72
N ASP A 108 17.26 7.20 20.94
CA ASP A 108 17.83 6.59 19.73
C ASP A 108 18.23 7.64 18.68
N SER A 109 19.24 7.32 17.87
CA SER A 109 19.74 8.24 16.83
C SER A 109 18.72 8.44 15.70
N PRO A 110 18.79 9.57 14.95
CA PRO A 110 17.92 9.77 13.80
C PRO A 110 18.04 8.69 12.73
N GLU A 111 19.24 8.14 12.51
CA GLU A 111 19.44 7.00 11.59
C GLU A 111 18.62 5.77 12.00
N LEU A 112 18.69 5.40 13.28
CA LEU A 112 17.99 4.24 13.81
C LEU A 112 16.47 4.40 13.71
N VAL A 113 15.95 5.61 13.95
CA VAL A 113 14.50 5.86 13.99
C VAL A 113 13.93 6.14 12.59
N GLU A 114 14.50 7.10 11.87
CA GLU A 114 13.91 7.66 10.64
C GLU A 114 14.22 6.79 9.42
N TYR A 115 15.36 6.09 9.40
CA TYR A 115 15.76 5.23 8.27
C TYR A 115 15.61 3.74 8.58
N ILE A 116 16.36 3.22 9.56
CA ILE A 116 16.30 1.79 9.91
C ILE A 116 14.91 1.42 10.43
N GLY A 117 14.34 2.26 11.30
CA GLY A 117 13.00 2.07 11.83
C GLY A 117 11.92 2.08 10.75
N MET A 118 12.04 2.96 9.76
CA MET A 118 11.14 2.98 8.60
C MET A 118 11.25 1.70 7.77
N LYS A 119 12.48 1.25 7.48
CA LYS A 119 12.73 -0.01 6.76
C LYS A 119 12.08 -1.20 7.45
N ASN A 120 12.28 -1.31 8.77
CA ASN A 120 11.72 -2.40 9.58
C ASN A 120 10.19 -2.35 9.57
N LEU A 121 9.61 -1.16 9.73
CA LEU A 121 8.16 -0.97 9.70
C LEU A 121 7.56 -1.36 8.33
N ILE A 122 8.14 -0.90 7.23
CA ILE A 122 7.73 -1.27 5.86
C ILE A 122 7.81 -2.79 5.68
N ASN A 123 8.91 -3.43 6.09
CA ASN A 123 9.08 -4.87 6.00
C ASN A 123 8.00 -5.65 6.76
N ALA A 124 7.62 -5.17 7.95
CA ALA A 124 6.62 -5.81 8.78
C ALA A 124 5.19 -5.69 8.20
N VAL A 125 4.88 -4.61 7.46
CA VAL A 125 3.49 -4.33 7.00
C VAL A 125 3.24 -4.51 5.50
N LYS A 126 4.28 -4.53 4.66
CA LYS A 126 4.12 -4.54 3.18
C LYS A 126 3.23 -5.67 2.66
N GLY A 127 3.29 -6.84 3.28
CA GLY A 127 2.45 -7.99 2.92
C GLY A 127 0.96 -7.74 3.14
N SER A 128 0.59 -6.95 4.16
CA SER A 128 -0.80 -6.66 4.51
C SER A 128 -1.37 -5.43 3.79
N LEU A 129 -0.50 -4.50 3.38
CA LEU A 129 -0.89 -3.28 2.66
C LEU A 129 -1.05 -3.48 1.15
N GLY A 130 -0.29 -4.42 0.58
CA GLY A 130 -0.26 -4.68 -0.86
C GLY A 130 0.49 -3.61 -1.66
N PHE A 131 0.67 -3.87 -2.96
CA PHE A 131 1.44 -3.03 -3.87
C PHE A 131 0.56 -2.43 -4.98
N ARG A 132 0.92 -1.22 -5.42
CA ARG A 132 0.25 -0.49 -6.52
C ARG A 132 0.24 -1.29 -7.82
N SER A 133 1.34 -1.96 -8.16
CA SER A 133 1.47 -2.80 -9.35
C SER A 133 0.81 -4.18 -9.20
N GLY A 134 0.20 -4.47 -8.05
CA GLY A 134 -0.37 -5.77 -7.75
C GLY A 134 0.67 -6.78 -7.24
N LYS A 135 0.22 -8.02 -7.01
CA LYS A 135 1.06 -9.15 -6.60
C LYS A 135 1.11 -10.20 -7.70
N ILE A 136 2.29 -10.43 -8.27
CA ILE A 136 2.51 -11.49 -9.26
C ILE A 136 2.34 -12.85 -8.60
N LEU A 137 1.50 -13.69 -9.20
CA LEU A 137 1.21 -15.06 -8.77
C LEU A 137 1.80 -16.08 -9.73
N PHE A 138 1.80 -15.73 -11.02
CA PHE A 138 2.44 -16.45 -12.10
C PHE A 138 2.89 -15.43 -13.16
N GLY A 139 4.04 -15.66 -13.81
CA GLY A 139 4.46 -14.88 -14.99
C GLY A 139 5.93 -14.47 -14.99
N PHE A 140 6.33 -13.72 -16.02
CA PHE A 140 7.71 -13.37 -16.36
C PHE A 140 7.91 -11.88 -16.68
N GLU A 141 7.41 -10.98 -15.84
CA GLU A 141 7.45 -9.51 -16.07
C GLU A 141 8.57 -8.84 -15.26
N ASP A 142 9.23 -7.81 -15.82
CA ASP A 142 10.12 -6.87 -15.11
C ASP A 142 11.21 -7.51 -14.23
N ASN A 143 11.99 -8.45 -14.79
CA ASN A 143 13.02 -9.24 -14.09
C ASN A 143 12.51 -10.09 -12.91
N LYS A 144 11.19 -10.21 -12.74
CA LYS A 144 10.55 -11.09 -11.76
C LYS A 144 9.91 -12.25 -12.51
N TYR A 145 10.32 -13.47 -12.16
CA TYR A 145 9.64 -14.67 -12.62
C TYR A 145 9.03 -15.40 -11.43
N LYS A 146 7.80 -15.87 -11.60
CA LYS A 146 7.14 -16.78 -10.66
C LYS A 146 6.47 -17.88 -11.47
N GLU A 147 7.02 -19.07 -11.35
CA GLU A 147 6.44 -20.26 -11.95
C GLU A 147 5.53 -20.97 -10.95
N LEU A 148 4.54 -21.69 -11.47
CA LEU A 148 3.68 -22.58 -10.70
C LEU A 148 3.78 -23.97 -11.32
N ALA A 149 3.78 -25.01 -10.47
CA ALA A 149 3.78 -26.38 -10.94
C ALA A 149 2.36 -26.76 -11.39
N TRP A 150 2.12 -26.77 -12.71
CA TRP A 150 0.83 -27.13 -13.30
C TRP A 150 0.77 -28.63 -13.65
N GLY A 151 -0.40 -29.24 -13.46
CA GLY A 151 -0.69 -30.60 -13.90
C GLY A 151 -2.05 -30.68 -14.59
N ALA A 152 -2.17 -31.59 -15.55
CA ALA A 152 -3.42 -31.84 -16.26
C ALA A 152 -4.47 -32.49 -15.33
N LEU A 153 -5.71 -32.09 -15.50
CA LEU A 153 -6.90 -32.63 -14.83
C LEU A 153 -8.05 -32.61 -15.84
N ASP A 154 -7.94 -33.44 -16.87
CA ASP A 154 -8.88 -33.50 -18.00
C ASP A 154 -10.04 -34.47 -17.74
N ASP A 155 -10.95 -34.59 -18.71
CA ASP A 155 -12.13 -35.46 -18.63
C ASP A 155 -11.86 -36.98 -18.62
N VAL A 156 -10.61 -37.41 -18.78
CA VAL A 156 -10.18 -38.81 -18.65
C VAL A 156 -10.55 -39.40 -17.29
N VAL A 157 -10.66 -38.56 -16.24
CA VAL A 157 -11.15 -38.96 -14.92
C VAL A 157 -12.61 -39.46 -14.92
N MET A 158 -13.35 -39.19 -16.00
CA MET A 158 -14.72 -39.67 -16.24
C MET A 158 -14.80 -40.60 -17.46
N GLY A 159 -13.67 -41.04 -18.03
CA GLY A 159 -13.59 -41.87 -19.23
C GLY A 159 -13.52 -41.11 -20.56
N GLY A 160 -13.45 -39.78 -20.52
CA GLY A 160 -13.23 -38.93 -21.69
C GLY A 160 -11.86 -39.14 -22.34
N VAL A 161 -11.64 -38.48 -23.48
CA VAL A 161 -10.41 -38.60 -24.28
C VAL A 161 -9.75 -37.25 -24.56
N SER A 162 -10.16 -36.20 -23.84
CA SER A 162 -9.49 -34.90 -23.94
C SER A 162 -8.12 -34.95 -23.27
N GLN A 163 -7.19 -34.14 -23.77
CA GLN A 163 -5.84 -34.07 -23.25
C GLN A 163 -5.35 -32.63 -23.25
N SER A 164 -4.74 -32.19 -22.15
CA SER A 164 -4.07 -30.89 -22.09
C SER A 164 -2.74 -30.92 -21.36
N SER A 165 -2.02 -29.81 -21.48
CA SER A 165 -0.74 -29.57 -20.84
C SER A 165 -0.54 -28.09 -20.58
N PHE A 166 0.37 -27.78 -19.66
CA PHE A 166 0.92 -26.44 -19.50
C PHE A 166 2.43 -26.51 -19.63
N GLN A 167 2.99 -25.71 -20.52
CA GLN A 167 4.42 -25.64 -20.78
C GLN A 167 4.87 -24.19 -20.82
N ILE A 168 6.13 -23.92 -20.49
CA ILE A 168 6.70 -22.60 -20.71
C ILE A 168 7.25 -22.56 -22.15
N ASP A 169 6.72 -21.65 -22.95
CA ASP A 169 7.28 -21.29 -24.26
C ASP A 169 8.25 -20.13 -24.05
N PRO A 170 9.56 -20.29 -24.28
CA PRO A 170 10.57 -19.28 -23.97
C PRO A 170 10.53 -18.05 -24.88
N THR A 171 9.87 -18.12 -26.05
CA THR A 171 9.86 -17.03 -27.05
C THR A 171 8.46 -16.62 -27.52
N GLY A 172 7.42 -17.33 -27.09
CA GLY A 172 6.03 -17.08 -27.50
C GLY A 172 5.31 -15.92 -26.79
N GLY A 173 5.97 -15.23 -25.86
CA GLY A 173 5.38 -14.11 -25.10
C GLY A 173 5.20 -12.83 -25.92
N GLU A 174 4.43 -11.89 -25.39
CA GLU A 174 4.07 -10.63 -26.07
C GLU A 174 5.28 -9.84 -26.57
N ASN A 175 6.36 -9.83 -25.78
CA ASN A 175 7.60 -9.12 -26.08
C ASN A 175 8.69 -10.04 -26.65
N GLY A 176 8.33 -11.23 -27.15
CA GLY A 176 9.28 -12.26 -27.60
C GLY A 176 10.01 -13.01 -26.47
N GLY A 177 9.59 -12.79 -25.22
CA GLY A 177 10.10 -13.49 -24.03
C GLY A 177 9.25 -14.71 -23.62
N PRO A 178 9.48 -15.27 -22.42
CA PRO A 178 8.77 -16.47 -21.97
C PRO A 178 7.29 -16.23 -21.65
N THR A 179 6.46 -17.24 -21.92
CA THR A 179 5.03 -17.29 -21.59
C THR A 179 4.62 -18.69 -21.17
N GLY A 180 3.63 -18.80 -20.29
CA GLY A 180 2.93 -20.07 -20.09
C GLY A 180 2.04 -20.39 -21.28
N LEU A 181 1.92 -21.66 -21.64
CA LEU A 181 1.11 -22.13 -22.75
C LEU A 181 0.18 -23.25 -22.28
N PHE A 182 -1.09 -22.92 -22.07
CA PHE A 182 -2.13 -23.92 -21.84
C PHE A 182 -2.66 -24.39 -23.20
N LYS A 183 -2.40 -25.66 -23.55
CA LYS A 183 -2.80 -26.22 -24.84
C LYS A 183 -3.27 -27.66 -24.74
N GLY A 184 -4.04 -28.09 -25.73
CA GLY A 184 -4.53 -29.46 -25.77
C GLY A 184 -5.54 -29.70 -26.89
N ILE A 185 -6.18 -30.86 -26.83
CA ILE A 185 -7.30 -31.25 -27.70
C ILE A 185 -8.48 -31.58 -26.79
N VAL A 186 -9.63 -30.93 -27.03
CA VAL A 186 -10.88 -31.25 -26.33
C VAL A 186 -11.80 -32.07 -27.22
N SER A 187 -12.43 -33.10 -26.66
CA SER A 187 -13.40 -33.96 -27.34
C SER A 187 -14.58 -34.25 -26.41
N THR A 188 -15.77 -34.38 -26.99
CA THR A 188 -17.00 -34.80 -26.32
C THR A 188 -17.23 -36.30 -26.40
N ALA A 189 -16.33 -37.05 -27.04
CA ALA A 189 -16.35 -38.51 -27.03
C ALA A 189 -16.28 -39.06 -25.59
N ASN A 190 -16.92 -40.20 -25.36
CA ASN A 190 -17.00 -40.88 -24.06
C ASN A 190 -17.49 -39.99 -22.91
N ASN A 191 -18.53 -39.18 -23.17
CA ASN A 191 -19.07 -38.20 -22.20
C ASN A 191 -18.05 -37.17 -21.71
N GLY A 192 -16.99 -36.94 -22.50
CA GLY A 192 -16.01 -35.89 -22.27
C GLY A 192 -16.56 -34.49 -22.56
N GLY A 193 -15.63 -33.56 -22.73
CA GLY A 193 -15.91 -32.20 -23.15
C GLY A 193 -15.22 -31.16 -22.29
N PHE A 194 -14.14 -31.52 -21.57
CA PHE A 194 -13.32 -30.51 -20.92
C PHE A 194 -11.84 -30.89 -20.85
N THR A 195 -11.02 -29.85 -20.89
CA THR A 195 -9.61 -29.88 -20.52
C THR A 195 -9.35 -28.92 -19.38
N SER A 196 -8.40 -29.26 -18.53
CA SER A 196 -8.02 -28.36 -17.44
C SER A 196 -6.61 -28.61 -16.95
N ILE A 197 -5.99 -27.54 -16.47
CA ILE A 197 -4.73 -27.58 -15.74
C ILE A 197 -4.94 -26.98 -14.36
N ARG A 198 -4.37 -27.61 -13.34
CA ARG A 198 -4.42 -27.15 -11.95
C ARG A 198 -3.01 -27.07 -11.40
N THR A 199 -2.72 -26.02 -10.64
CA THR A 199 -1.45 -25.93 -9.91
C THR A 199 -1.42 -26.96 -8.78
N LYS A 200 -0.22 -27.47 -8.45
CA LYS A 200 -0.01 -28.02 -7.11
C LYS A 200 -0.45 -26.98 -6.08
N ASN A 201 -1.02 -27.43 -4.97
CA ASN A 201 -1.33 -26.52 -3.87
C ASN A 201 -0.06 -25.77 -3.46
N PHE A 202 -0.22 -24.50 -3.16
CA PHE A 202 0.83 -23.68 -2.58
C PHE A 202 1.26 -24.29 -1.25
N SER A 203 2.54 -24.12 -0.89
CA SER A 203 3.09 -24.64 0.37
C SER A 203 2.43 -24.01 1.59
N ALA A 204 1.94 -22.77 1.45
CA ALA A 204 1.12 -22.06 2.42
C ALA A 204 0.03 -21.27 1.66
N PRO A 205 -1.10 -20.97 2.33
CA PRO A 205 -2.11 -20.11 1.74
C PRO A 205 -1.55 -18.73 1.40
N GLU A 206 -1.87 -18.26 0.21
CA GLU A 206 -1.49 -16.94 -0.26
C GLU A 206 -2.57 -15.93 0.17
N ASP A 207 -2.18 -14.98 1.02
CA ASP A 207 -3.07 -13.87 1.40
C ASP A 207 -3.09 -12.79 0.30
N LEU A 208 -4.23 -12.69 -0.36
CA LEU A 208 -4.55 -11.71 -1.41
C LEU A 208 -5.66 -10.76 -1.00
N SER A 209 -6.02 -10.75 0.29
CA SER A 209 -6.99 -9.83 0.84
C SER A 209 -6.62 -8.33 0.75
N PRO A 210 -5.35 -7.90 0.50
CA PRO A 210 -5.04 -6.50 0.19
C PRO A 210 -5.48 -6.03 -1.20
N TYR A 211 -5.93 -6.95 -2.06
CA TYR A 211 -6.28 -6.72 -3.46
C TYR A 211 -7.79 -6.89 -3.69
N ASP A 212 -8.26 -6.55 -4.89
CA ASP A 212 -9.69 -6.52 -5.25
C ASP A 212 -10.08 -7.55 -6.32
N GLY A 213 -9.09 -8.15 -7.00
CA GLY A 213 -9.34 -9.13 -8.05
C GLY A 213 -8.07 -9.74 -8.63
N PHE A 214 -8.25 -10.64 -9.60
CA PHE A 214 -7.19 -11.19 -10.42
C PHE A 214 -7.16 -10.51 -11.79
N GLU A 215 -5.96 -10.30 -12.33
CA GLU A 215 -5.75 -9.91 -13.72
C GLU A 215 -4.90 -10.98 -14.42
N LEU A 216 -5.36 -11.43 -15.59
CA LEU A 216 -4.64 -12.34 -16.45
C LEU A 216 -4.20 -11.58 -17.70
N ARG A 217 -2.89 -11.56 -17.97
CA ARG A 217 -2.35 -11.13 -19.28
C ARG A 217 -2.21 -12.36 -20.15
N LEU A 218 -2.95 -12.43 -21.24
CA LEU A 218 -3.00 -13.61 -22.11
C LEU A 218 -3.20 -13.23 -23.58
N LYS A 219 -2.88 -14.16 -24.49
CA LYS A 219 -3.23 -14.05 -25.92
C LYS A 219 -4.49 -14.87 -26.17
N GLY A 220 -5.57 -14.21 -26.49
CA GLY A 220 -6.87 -14.86 -26.65
C GLY A 220 -6.99 -15.66 -27.94
N ASP A 221 -7.91 -16.63 -27.95
CA ASP A 221 -8.19 -17.50 -29.09
C ASP A 221 -9.67 -17.46 -29.52
N GLY A 222 -10.46 -16.54 -28.96
CA GLY A 222 -11.88 -16.39 -29.26
C GLY A 222 -12.79 -17.25 -28.38
N ARG A 223 -12.23 -17.99 -27.42
CA ARG A 223 -13.00 -18.89 -26.56
C ARG A 223 -13.21 -18.32 -25.15
N ARG A 224 -14.23 -18.87 -24.50
CA ARG A 224 -14.57 -18.69 -23.09
C ARG A 224 -13.92 -19.77 -22.23
N TYR A 225 -13.22 -19.31 -21.19
CA TYR A 225 -12.50 -20.13 -20.22
C TYR A 225 -13.05 -19.90 -18.81
N LYS A 226 -12.56 -20.73 -17.88
CA LYS A 226 -12.80 -20.56 -16.45
C LYS A 226 -11.48 -20.40 -15.71
N LEU A 227 -11.43 -19.44 -14.79
CA LEU A 227 -10.47 -19.43 -13.71
C LEU A 227 -11.15 -19.98 -12.46
N ILE A 228 -10.60 -21.06 -11.91
CA ILE A 228 -11.06 -21.72 -10.69
C ILE A 228 -9.98 -21.53 -9.62
N VAL A 229 -10.38 -20.99 -8.47
CA VAL A 229 -9.52 -20.73 -7.32
C VAL A 229 -10.00 -21.57 -6.16
N ARG A 230 -9.10 -22.29 -5.49
CA ARG A 230 -9.44 -23.03 -4.26
C ARG A 230 -8.83 -22.35 -3.05
N THR A 231 -9.59 -22.37 -1.97
CA THR A 231 -9.20 -21.81 -0.66
C THR A 231 -9.01 -22.87 0.42
N SER A 232 -8.93 -24.15 0.02
CA SER A 232 -8.67 -25.31 0.86
C SER A 232 -7.49 -26.10 0.30
N GLY A 233 -6.70 -26.70 1.20
CA GLY A 233 -5.61 -27.62 0.85
C GLY A 233 -6.10 -29.03 0.49
N GLU A 234 -7.37 -29.35 0.71
CA GLU A 234 -7.95 -30.63 0.33
C GLU A 234 -8.13 -30.75 -1.19
N TRP A 235 -8.01 -31.97 -1.70
CA TRP A 235 -7.96 -32.23 -3.14
C TRP A 235 -9.30 -31.96 -3.85
N ASP A 236 -10.41 -32.48 -3.33
CA ASP A 236 -11.74 -32.44 -3.96
C ASP A 236 -12.72 -31.56 -3.17
N THR A 237 -12.60 -30.25 -3.34
CA THR A 237 -13.39 -29.23 -2.63
C THR A 237 -14.04 -28.23 -3.59
N VAL A 238 -14.93 -27.40 -3.04
CA VAL A 238 -15.52 -26.24 -3.74
C VAL A 238 -14.43 -25.40 -4.38
N GLY A 239 -14.58 -25.14 -5.68
CA GLY A 239 -13.77 -24.21 -6.45
C GLY A 239 -14.55 -22.91 -6.68
N TYR A 240 -13.95 -21.78 -6.29
CA TYR A 240 -14.48 -20.46 -6.59
C TYR A 240 -14.16 -20.13 -8.03
N THR A 241 -15.19 -20.00 -8.86
CA THR A 241 -15.04 -20.00 -10.31
C THR A 241 -15.55 -18.70 -10.91
N ALA A 242 -14.74 -18.13 -11.80
CA ALA A 242 -15.12 -17.03 -12.69
C ALA A 242 -14.96 -17.47 -14.15
N MET A 243 -15.91 -17.11 -15.01
CA MET A 243 -15.81 -17.31 -16.45
C MET A 243 -15.33 -16.02 -17.12
N PHE A 244 -14.63 -16.15 -18.24
CA PHE A 244 -14.20 -15.00 -19.04
C PHE A 244 -14.06 -15.35 -20.53
N ASP A 245 -14.36 -14.36 -21.37
CA ASP A 245 -14.18 -14.44 -22.82
C ASP A 245 -12.81 -13.92 -23.24
N THR A 246 -12.35 -14.35 -24.42
CA THR A 246 -11.09 -13.87 -25.00
C THR A 246 -11.30 -13.40 -26.44
N ALA A 247 -10.61 -12.34 -26.83
CA ALA A 247 -10.53 -11.91 -28.24
C ALA A 247 -9.44 -12.69 -28.98
N ALA A 248 -9.77 -13.27 -30.14
CA ALA A 248 -8.85 -14.10 -30.91
C ALA A 248 -7.62 -13.34 -31.42
N GLY A 249 -6.43 -13.93 -31.27
CA GLY A 249 -5.17 -13.44 -31.83
C GLY A 249 -4.55 -12.25 -31.08
N GLN A 250 -5.20 -11.72 -30.06
CA GLN A 250 -4.79 -10.47 -29.39
C GLN A 250 -4.31 -10.71 -27.95
N TRP A 251 -3.20 -10.07 -27.59
CA TRP A 251 -2.80 -9.92 -26.20
C TRP A 251 -3.74 -8.96 -25.48
N GLN A 252 -4.29 -9.40 -24.36
CA GLN A 252 -5.30 -8.66 -23.61
C GLN A 252 -5.17 -8.93 -22.10
N SER A 253 -5.69 -7.99 -21.32
CA SER A 253 -5.76 -8.11 -19.86
C SER A 253 -7.19 -8.37 -19.44
N ILE A 254 -7.44 -9.53 -18.84
CA ILE A 254 -8.75 -9.91 -18.31
C ILE A 254 -8.76 -9.64 -16.81
N ARG A 255 -9.59 -8.70 -16.35
CA ARG A 255 -9.77 -8.40 -14.92
C ARG A 255 -11.01 -9.10 -14.36
N LEU A 256 -10.79 -9.87 -13.30
CA LEU A 256 -11.80 -10.66 -12.59
C LEU A 256 -11.87 -10.18 -11.13
N PRO A 257 -12.81 -9.26 -10.80
CA PRO A 257 -13.04 -8.83 -9.41
C PRO A 257 -13.42 -10.01 -8.52
N PHE A 258 -12.95 -10.06 -7.27
CA PHE A 258 -13.27 -11.15 -6.34
C PHE A 258 -14.78 -11.47 -6.20
N PRO A 259 -15.72 -10.50 -6.21
CA PRO A 259 -17.16 -10.78 -6.11
C PRO A 259 -17.75 -11.62 -7.26
N VAL A 260 -17.07 -11.72 -8.41
CA VAL A 260 -17.56 -12.50 -9.55
C VAL A 260 -17.32 -14.00 -9.38
N PHE A 261 -16.44 -14.39 -8.46
CA PHE A 261 -16.13 -15.80 -8.20
C PHE A 261 -17.25 -16.47 -7.41
N LYS A 262 -17.91 -17.46 -8.03
CA LYS A 262 -19.00 -18.22 -7.41
C LYS A 262 -18.52 -19.57 -6.89
N PRO A 263 -19.01 -20.04 -5.74
CA PRO A 263 -18.67 -21.36 -5.24
C PRO A 263 -19.30 -22.45 -6.12
N ILE A 264 -18.47 -23.27 -6.74
CA ILE A 264 -18.87 -24.36 -7.64
C ILE A 264 -18.25 -25.67 -7.17
N PHE A 265 -19.06 -26.72 -7.08
CA PHE A 265 -18.59 -28.09 -6.87
C PHE A 265 -19.15 -28.98 -7.99
N ARG A 266 -18.25 -29.66 -8.73
CA ARG A 266 -18.59 -30.56 -9.84
C ARG A 266 -19.64 -29.97 -10.81
N ALA A 267 -19.32 -28.76 -11.31
CA ALA A 267 -20.15 -27.97 -12.24
C ALA A 267 -21.51 -27.49 -11.71
N ARG A 268 -21.81 -27.64 -10.40
CA ARG A 268 -23.00 -27.08 -9.76
C ARG A 268 -22.64 -25.95 -8.81
N THR A 269 -23.41 -24.87 -8.84
CA THR A 269 -23.31 -23.80 -7.85
C THR A 269 -23.68 -24.34 -6.47
N VAL A 270 -22.97 -23.90 -5.43
CA VAL A 270 -23.23 -24.28 -4.03
C VAL A 270 -23.73 -23.04 -3.27
N PRO A 271 -25.04 -22.81 -3.17
CA PRO A 271 -25.60 -21.56 -2.62
C PRO A 271 -25.21 -21.30 -1.16
N ASP A 272 -25.10 -22.36 -0.36
CA ASP A 272 -24.82 -22.28 1.07
C ASP A 272 -23.31 -22.23 1.39
N ALA A 273 -22.44 -22.23 0.37
CA ALA A 273 -21.01 -22.11 0.58
C ALA A 273 -20.63 -20.67 1.02
N PRO A 274 -19.60 -20.51 1.87
CA PRO A 274 -19.06 -19.19 2.19
C PRO A 274 -18.66 -18.40 0.92
N PRO A 275 -18.63 -17.06 0.98
CA PRO A 275 -18.10 -16.26 -0.11
C PRO A 275 -16.60 -16.52 -0.30
N PHE A 276 -16.09 -16.17 -1.49
CA PHE A 276 -14.67 -16.29 -1.80
C PHE A 276 -13.81 -15.57 -0.75
N ASN A 277 -12.90 -16.30 -0.11
CA ASN A 277 -11.98 -15.77 0.87
C ASN A 277 -10.59 -15.52 0.24
N PRO A 278 -10.23 -14.27 -0.07
CA PRO A 278 -8.95 -13.96 -0.69
C PRO A 278 -7.76 -14.13 0.27
N ALA A 279 -7.98 -14.29 1.58
CA ALA A 279 -6.90 -14.48 2.55
C ALA A 279 -6.31 -15.90 2.56
N ASN A 280 -6.92 -16.85 1.84
CA ASN A 280 -6.58 -18.27 1.98
C ASN A 280 -6.42 -18.97 0.62
N VAL A 281 -5.86 -18.31 -0.40
CA VAL A 281 -5.77 -18.87 -1.76
C VAL A 281 -4.72 -19.99 -1.81
N MET A 282 -5.12 -21.18 -2.24
CA MET A 282 -4.28 -22.39 -2.19
C MET A 282 -3.89 -22.94 -3.57
N SER A 283 -4.71 -22.77 -4.59
CA SER A 283 -4.37 -23.20 -5.96
C SER A 283 -5.18 -22.46 -7.02
N PHE A 284 -4.63 -22.44 -8.23
CA PHE A 284 -5.30 -21.98 -9.44
C PHE A 284 -5.58 -23.15 -10.37
N GLN A 285 -6.66 -23.03 -11.15
CA GLN A 285 -7.00 -23.96 -12.21
C GLN A 285 -7.57 -23.18 -13.40
N LEU A 286 -7.06 -23.44 -14.59
CA LEU A 286 -7.62 -22.96 -15.85
C LEU A 286 -8.34 -24.10 -16.54
N MET A 287 -9.52 -23.84 -17.08
CA MET A 287 -10.36 -24.85 -17.70
C MET A 287 -11.00 -24.33 -18.98
N PHE A 288 -11.00 -25.18 -20.00
CA PHE A 288 -11.84 -25.04 -21.20
C PHE A 288 -12.82 -26.21 -21.23
N SER A 289 -14.11 -25.92 -21.37
CA SER A 289 -15.15 -26.93 -21.19
C SER A 289 -16.44 -26.61 -21.95
N LYS A 290 -17.16 -27.66 -22.37
CA LYS A 290 -18.48 -27.60 -23.02
C LYS A 290 -19.56 -26.98 -22.15
N PHE A 291 -19.52 -27.24 -20.85
CA PHE A 291 -20.49 -26.73 -19.89
C PHE A 291 -19.91 -25.60 -19.07
N GLU A 292 -20.73 -24.64 -18.68
CA GLU A 292 -20.43 -23.62 -17.69
C GLU A 292 -20.70 -24.16 -16.27
N SER A 293 -21.59 -23.49 -15.52
CA SER A 293 -22.20 -24.02 -14.29
C SER A 293 -23.66 -24.38 -14.54
N ASP A 294 -24.20 -25.28 -13.71
CA ASP A 294 -25.63 -25.59 -13.64
C ASP A 294 -26.22 -26.06 -14.99
N GLY A 295 -25.41 -26.79 -15.77
CA GLY A 295 -25.82 -27.38 -17.05
C GLY A 295 -25.85 -26.43 -18.25
N LYS A 296 -25.53 -25.14 -18.07
CA LYS A 296 -25.47 -24.18 -19.18
C LYS A 296 -24.34 -24.53 -20.15
N LEU A 297 -24.57 -24.31 -21.44
CA LEU A 297 -23.56 -24.53 -22.49
C LEU A 297 -22.62 -23.33 -22.60
N ASN A 298 -21.34 -23.61 -22.83
CA ASN A 298 -20.35 -22.63 -23.21
C ASN A 298 -20.59 -22.23 -24.69
N PRO A 299 -20.97 -20.97 -24.98
CA PRO A 299 -21.39 -20.55 -26.31
C PRO A 299 -20.25 -20.57 -27.35
N THR A 300 -18.99 -20.54 -26.90
CA THR A 300 -17.82 -20.56 -27.79
C THR A 300 -17.14 -21.93 -27.83
N PHE A 301 -17.77 -22.97 -27.28
CA PHE A 301 -17.15 -24.30 -27.25
C PHE A 301 -17.03 -24.89 -28.65
N LYS A 302 -15.84 -25.40 -28.97
CA LYS A 302 -15.56 -26.14 -30.19
C LYS A 302 -14.56 -27.26 -29.87
N GLU A 303 -14.84 -28.46 -30.36
CA GLU A 303 -13.91 -29.59 -30.30
C GLU A 303 -12.64 -29.33 -31.10
N GLY A 304 -11.58 -30.04 -30.72
CA GLY A 304 -10.28 -29.99 -31.39
C GLY A 304 -9.23 -29.24 -30.60
N ALA A 305 -8.15 -28.89 -31.29
CA ALA A 305 -6.99 -28.24 -30.71
C ALA A 305 -7.31 -26.83 -30.20
N PHE A 306 -6.65 -26.42 -29.11
CA PHE A 306 -6.68 -25.07 -28.58
C PHE A 306 -5.33 -24.70 -27.98
N GLU A 307 -5.04 -23.41 -27.93
CA GLU A 307 -3.86 -22.84 -27.31
C GLU A 307 -4.23 -21.52 -26.65
N LEU A 308 -3.79 -21.33 -25.40
CA LEU A 308 -3.97 -20.12 -24.64
C LEU A 308 -2.63 -19.73 -24.00
N PRO A 309 -1.83 -18.87 -24.67
CA PRO A 309 -0.67 -18.25 -24.06
C PRO A 309 -1.09 -17.34 -22.90
N VAL A 310 -0.53 -17.55 -21.72
CA VAL A 310 -0.73 -16.77 -20.50
C VAL A 310 0.62 -16.21 -20.06
N SER A 311 0.78 -14.89 -20.16
CA SER A 311 2.02 -14.20 -19.78
C SER A 311 2.08 -13.98 -18.26
N SER A 312 0.97 -13.60 -17.63
CA SER A 312 0.94 -13.41 -16.18
C SER A 312 -0.45 -13.60 -15.56
N ILE A 313 -0.45 -13.96 -14.28
CA ILE A 313 -1.59 -13.89 -13.37
C ILE A 313 -1.14 -13.05 -12.18
N ARG A 314 -1.83 -11.95 -11.89
CA ARG A 314 -1.56 -11.09 -10.73
C ARG A 314 -2.83 -10.78 -9.96
N ALA A 315 -2.70 -10.50 -8.67
CA ALA A 315 -3.76 -9.82 -7.91
C ALA A 315 -3.62 -8.30 -8.11
N TYR A 316 -4.72 -7.57 -8.31
CA TYR A 316 -4.71 -6.12 -8.59
C TYR A 316 -5.50 -5.31 -7.56
N MET A 317 -5.16 -4.02 -7.41
CA MET A 317 -5.97 -3.04 -6.68
C MET A 317 -6.89 -2.29 -7.64
N ALA A 318 -8.16 -2.15 -7.28
CA ALA A 318 -9.15 -1.43 -8.08
C ALA A 318 -8.92 0.08 -8.04
N GLU A 319 -9.14 0.74 -9.18
CA GLU A 319 -9.09 2.19 -9.28
C GLU A 319 -10.40 2.84 -8.82
N PRO A 320 -10.38 4.07 -8.25
CA PRO A 320 -9.17 4.84 -7.96
C PRO A 320 -8.45 4.36 -6.68
N ILE A 321 -7.14 4.18 -6.74
CA ILE A 321 -6.33 3.75 -5.59
C ILE A 321 -6.22 4.87 -4.56
N THR A 322 -6.40 4.54 -3.27
CA THR A 322 -6.15 5.45 -2.14
C THR A 322 -4.89 5.05 -1.38
N PRO A 323 -4.22 5.98 -0.66
CA PRO A 323 -3.06 5.69 0.18
C PRO A 323 -3.30 4.54 1.16
N ARG A 324 -2.32 3.63 1.21
CA ARG A 324 -2.20 2.55 2.20
C ARG A 324 -1.15 2.90 3.25
N PHE A 325 -0.22 3.80 2.96
CA PHE A 325 0.80 4.28 3.88
C PHE A 325 0.83 5.82 3.92
N VAL A 326 0.37 6.43 5.01
CA VAL A 326 0.49 7.89 5.23
C VAL A 326 1.61 8.14 6.23
N HIS A 327 2.59 8.95 5.87
CA HIS A 327 3.73 9.27 6.71
C HIS A 327 3.77 10.75 7.07
N VAL A 328 4.00 11.06 8.35
CA VAL A 328 4.33 12.40 8.82
C VAL A 328 5.85 12.59 8.69
N GLY A 329 6.26 13.22 7.59
CA GLY A 329 7.64 13.62 7.33
C GLY A 329 7.98 14.96 7.99
N SER A 330 8.83 15.75 7.35
CA SER A 330 9.17 17.11 7.80
C SER A 330 9.36 18.03 6.60
N ALA A 331 8.85 19.25 6.68
CA ALA A 331 9.33 20.28 5.76
C ALA A 331 10.82 20.54 6.05
N GLY A 332 11.57 20.84 5.00
CA GLY A 332 13.00 21.12 5.03
C GLY A 332 13.90 19.94 4.73
N VAL A 333 13.39 18.73 4.49
CA VAL A 333 14.23 17.52 4.32
C VAL A 333 15.19 17.56 3.14
N THR A 334 14.94 18.38 2.12
CA THR A 334 15.83 18.56 0.96
C THR A 334 16.68 19.84 1.05
N ARG A 335 16.45 20.69 2.06
CA ARG A 335 17.10 22.00 2.19
C ARG A 335 18.54 21.99 2.68
N PRO A 336 18.98 21.12 3.62
CA PRO A 336 20.36 21.11 4.10
C PRO A 336 21.38 20.99 2.97
N ASP A 337 21.05 20.20 1.95
CA ASP A 337 21.93 19.89 0.82
C ASP A 337 21.55 20.68 -0.45
N ARG A 338 20.61 21.64 -0.36
CA ARG A 338 20.12 22.40 -1.51
C ARG A 338 21.15 23.47 -1.93
N PRO A 339 21.66 23.43 -3.18
CA PRO A 339 22.65 24.40 -3.64
C PRO A 339 22.13 25.84 -3.59
N GLY A 340 23.01 26.77 -3.22
CA GLY A 340 22.71 28.21 -3.18
C GLY A 340 21.77 28.66 -2.05
N LEU A 341 21.37 27.75 -1.15
CA LEU A 341 20.50 28.09 -0.04
C LEU A 341 21.27 28.79 1.09
N ASP A 342 20.83 29.99 1.46
CA ASP A 342 21.35 30.71 2.63
C ASP A 342 20.87 30.03 3.92
N LEU A 343 21.70 29.14 4.47
CA LEU A 343 21.42 28.41 5.70
C LEU A 343 21.17 29.34 6.90
N SER A 344 21.74 30.55 6.94
CA SER A 344 21.57 31.44 8.09
C SER A 344 20.11 31.85 8.32
N LYS A 345 19.33 31.93 7.22
CA LYS A 345 17.91 32.28 7.18
C LYS A 345 16.96 31.08 7.30
N GLN A 346 17.50 29.86 7.39
CA GLN A 346 16.68 28.65 7.44
C GLN A 346 16.22 28.31 8.86
N PRO A 347 15.15 27.51 9.02
CA PRO A 347 14.73 27.01 10.31
C PRO A 347 15.84 26.20 11.02
N PRO A 348 15.85 26.16 12.35
CA PRO A 348 16.88 25.50 13.14
C PRO A 348 17.19 24.05 12.72
N ALA A 349 16.18 23.24 12.38
CA ALA A 349 16.38 21.87 11.95
C ALA A 349 17.21 21.75 10.67
N VAL A 350 17.12 22.74 9.77
CA VAL A 350 17.90 22.80 8.52
C VAL A 350 19.32 23.27 8.83
N ARG A 351 19.47 24.34 9.62
CA ARG A 351 20.80 24.89 9.95
C ARG A 351 21.64 23.93 10.77
N LEU A 352 21.01 23.28 11.74
CA LEU A 352 21.64 22.40 12.73
C LEU A 352 21.52 20.93 12.32
N ASN A 353 21.30 20.63 11.04
CA ASN A 353 21.03 19.26 10.60
C ASN A 353 22.16 18.31 11.02
N LYS A 354 23.43 18.74 10.86
CA LYS A 354 24.61 17.96 11.23
C LYS A 354 24.72 17.76 12.74
N GLU A 355 24.53 18.82 13.52
CA GLU A 355 24.56 18.80 14.99
C GLU A 355 23.42 17.95 15.57
N LEU A 356 22.30 17.86 14.86
CA LEU A 356 21.16 17.00 15.19
C LEU A 356 21.28 15.60 14.58
N GLY A 357 22.51 15.14 14.29
CA GLY A 357 22.77 13.77 13.83
C GLY A 357 22.19 13.48 12.44
N TYR A 358 22.20 14.47 11.55
CA TYR A 358 21.67 14.40 10.19
C TYR A 358 20.18 14.03 10.12
N ILE A 359 19.38 14.54 11.07
CA ILE A 359 17.96 14.23 11.22
C ILE A 359 17.15 14.38 9.92
N LEU A 360 17.33 15.49 9.19
CA LEU A 360 16.59 15.75 7.95
C LEU A 360 17.06 14.85 6.81
N THR A 361 18.35 14.51 6.79
CA THR A 361 18.92 13.56 5.82
C THR A 361 18.33 12.17 6.01
N PHE A 362 18.21 11.67 7.25
CA PHE A 362 17.61 10.37 7.51
C PHE A 362 16.09 10.36 7.35
N LYS A 363 15.41 11.48 7.61
CA LYS A 363 13.99 11.65 7.24
C LYS A 363 13.79 11.54 5.73
N LEU A 364 14.64 12.18 4.93
CA LEU A 364 14.57 12.07 3.47
C LEU A 364 14.78 10.62 3.01
N LYS A 365 15.80 9.92 3.55
CA LYS A 365 16.02 8.50 3.27
C LYS A 365 14.83 7.61 3.67
N GLY A 366 14.20 7.89 4.80
CA GLY A 366 12.98 7.20 5.23
C GLY A 366 11.81 7.43 4.28
N GLU A 367 11.62 8.66 3.81
CA GLU A 367 10.64 8.97 2.78
C GLU A 367 10.91 8.21 1.47
N ASP A 368 12.17 8.12 1.04
CA ASP A 368 12.56 7.38 -0.17
C ASP A 368 12.22 5.90 -0.08
N LEU A 369 12.46 5.26 1.08
CA LEU A 369 12.06 3.87 1.31
C LEU A 369 10.56 3.66 1.11
N ILE A 370 9.72 4.63 1.49
CA ILE A 370 8.26 4.55 1.26
C ILE A 370 7.99 4.58 -0.25
N ARG A 371 8.60 5.53 -0.98
CA ARG A 371 8.40 5.66 -2.44
C ARG A 371 8.84 4.39 -3.19
N GLU A 372 9.97 3.83 -2.80
CA GLU A 372 10.56 2.63 -3.38
C GLU A 372 9.81 1.34 -2.99
N SER A 373 9.01 1.36 -1.92
CA SER A 373 8.31 0.17 -1.42
C SER A 373 7.24 -0.39 -2.37
N GLY A 374 6.75 0.43 -3.30
CA GLY A 374 5.62 0.11 -4.18
C GLY A 374 4.26 0.12 -3.48
N ILE A 375 4.19 0.48 -2.20
CA ILE A 375 2.94 0.63 -1.44
C ILE A 375 2.34 2.01 -1.79
N PRO A 376 1.04 2.10 -2.14
CA PRO A 376 0.39 3.40 -2.36
C PRO A 376 0.52 4.29 -1.12
N TYR A 377 1.02 5.51 -1.27
CA TYR A 377 1.42 6.32 -0.12
C TYR A 377 0.97 7.79 -0.17
N THR A 378 1.11 8.47 0.96
CA THR A 378 1.14 9.94 1.05
C THR A 378 2.20 10.35 2.06
N ILE A 379 3.02 11.35 1.73
CA ILE A 379 3.97 11.95 2.66
C ILE A 379 3.51 13.37 2.97
N VAL A 380 3.15 13.60 4.24
CA VAL A 380 2.75 14.91 4.77
C VAL A 380 3.95 15.53 5.47
N ARG A 381 4.47 16.64 4.96
CA ARG A 381 5.61 17.37 5.53
C ARG A 381 5.13 18.63 6.26
N PRO A 382 4.69 18.51 7.52
CA PRO A 382 4.31 19.70 8.26
C PRO A 382 5.50 20.65 8.41
N CYS A 383 5.22 21.95 8.38
CA CYS A 383 6.14 22.94 8.95
C CYS A 383 6.11 22.88 10.50
N ALA A 384 6.59 23.90 11.21
CA ALA A 384 6.78 23.82 12.65
C ALA A 384 5.48 23.49 13.40
N LEU A 385 5.51 22.44 14.22
CA LEU A 385 4.33 21.92 14.90
C LEU A 385 4.00 22.69 16.19
N THR A 386 2.76 23.18 16.30
CA THR A 386 2.23 23.89 17.48
C THR A 386 1.14 23.09 18.21
N GLU A 387 0.84 23.47 19.45
CA GLU A 387 -0.31 22.97 20.22
C GLU A 387 -1.57 23.84 20.04
N GLU A 388 -1.54 24.81 19.11
CA GLU A 388 -2.70 25.63 18.75
C GLU A 388 -3.85 24.74 18.24
N PRO A 389 -5.11 25.18 18.36
CA PRO A 389 -6.23 24.43 17.81
C PRO A 389 -6.16 24.30 16.29
N ALA A 390 -6.76 23.24 15.74
CA ALA A 390 -7.02 23.13 14.31
C ALA A 390 -8.13 24.11 13.88
N GLY A 391 -8.11 24.57 12.62
CA GLY A 391 -9.14 25.49 12.11
C GLY A 391 -8.61 26.63 11.25
N ALA A 392 -7.34 27.01 11.40
CA ALA A 392 -6.72 28.04 10.56
C ALA A 392 -6.72 27.64 9.07
N ASP A 393 -6.75 28.62 8.17
CA ASP A 393 -6.58 28.38 6.74
C ASP A 393 -5.18 27.84 6.45
N LEU A 394 -5.08 27.02 5.40
CA LEU A 394 -3.89 26.23 5.11
C LEU A 394 -3.32 26.56 3.74
N ILE A 395 -2.01 26.42 3.65
CA ILE A 395 -1.26 26.41 2.40
C ILE A 395 -0.61 25.05 2.25
N PHE A 396 -0.94 24.38 1.16
CA PHE A 396 -0.28 23.17 0.68
C PHE A 396 0.68 23.60 -0.43
N ASP A 397 1.91 23.11 -0.38
CA ASP A 397 2.89 23.34 -1.45
C ASP A 397 3.73 22.07 -1.67
N GLN A 398 4.53 22.06 -2.72
CA GLN A 398 5.45 20.97 -3.02
C GLN A 398 6.84 21.50 -3.37
N GLY A 399 7.83 20.61 -3.29
CA GLY A 399 9.21 20.93 -3.64
C GLY A 399 9.99 21.55 -2.48
N ASP A 400 9.46 21.47 -1.27
CA ASP A 400 10.14 21.88 -0.05
C ASP A 400 10.52 23.37 -0.02
N ASN A 401 9.56 24.22 -0.41
CA ASN A 401 9.77 25.66 -0.61
C ASN A 401 9.19 26.54 0.51
N ILE A 402 8.34 26.02 1.39
CA ILE A 402 7.62 26.83 2.39
C ILE A 402 8.14 26.69 3.81
N THR A 403 8.14 27.80 4.56
CA THR A 403 8.30 27.82 6.01
C THR A 403 7.05 28.36 6.68
N GLY A 404 6.78 27.91 7.90
CA GLY A 404 5.62 28.31 8.66
C GLY A 404 5.39 27.42 9.87
N LYS A 405 4.18 27.49 10.41
CA LYS A 405 3.74 26.66 11.51
C LYS A 405 2.42 25.97 11.21
N ILE A 406 2.10 24.91 11.92
CA ILE A 406 0.81 24.24 11.82
C ILE A 406 0.47 23.50 13.11
N SER A 407 -0.82 23.45 13.45
CA SER A 407 -1.32 22.67 14.58
C SER A 407 -1.07 21.17 14.38
N ARG A 408 -0.65 20.48 15.45
CA ARG A 408 -0.59 19.00 15.46
C ARG A 408 -1.96 18.36 15.24
N GLU A 409 -3.04 19.02 15.64
CA GLU A 409 -4.41 18.54 15.41
C GLU A 409 -4.79 18.64 13.94
N GLU A 410 -4.40 19.71 13.26
CA GLU A 410 -4.63 19.87 11.83
C GLU A 410 -3.88 18.80 11.02
N VAL A 411 -2.61 18.54 11.35
CA VAL A 411 -1.82 17.46 10.73
C VAL A 411 -2.50 16.10 10.90
N ALA A 412 -3.03 15.80 12.10
CA ALA A 412 -3.74 14.56 12.33
C ALA A 412 -4.99 14.42 11.44
N ARG A 413 -5.77 15.50 11.27
CA ARG A 413 -6.95 15.53 10.40
C ARG A 413 -6.55 15.32 8.92
N ILE A 414 -5.48 15.98 8.46
CA ILE A 414 -4.93 15.81 7.10
C ILE A 414 -4.52 14.34 6.86
N CYS A 415 -3.78 13.73 7.79
CA CYS A 415 -3.34 12.34 7.65
C CYS A 415 -4.52 11.37 7.54
N VAL A 416 -5.57 11.56 8.35
CA VAL A 416 -6.77 10.71 8.29
C VAL A 416 -7.58 10.96 7.01
N ALA A 417 -7.67 12.20 6.54
CA ALA A 417 -8.34 12.53 5.28
C ALA A 417 -7.63 11.90 4.08
N ALA A 418 -6.28 11.96 4.05
CA ALA A 418 -5.46 11.39 3.00
C ALA A 418 -5.74 9.89 2.78
N LEU A 419 -5.99 9.12 3.85
CA LEU A 419 -6.27 7.69 3.76
C LEU A 419 -7.39 7.34 2.76
N ASN A 420 -8.38 8.21 2.55
CA ASN A 420 -9.52 7.92 1.68
C ASN A 420 -9.57 8.82 0.44
N SER A 421 -8.52 9.61 0.20
CA SER A 421 -8.45 10.49 -0.95
C SER A 421 -7.58 9.87 -2.03
N PRO A 422 -8.12 9.53 -3.21
CA PRO A 422 -7.28 9.13 -4.34
C PRO A 422 -6.39 10.28 -4.82
N TYR A 423 -6.80 11.54 -4.59
CA TYR A 423 -6.00 12.72 -4.93
C TYR A 423 -4.75 12.87 -4.05
N ALA A 424 -4.73 12.24 -2.87
CA ALA A 424 -3.56 12.20 -2.00
C ALA A 424 -2.60 11.02 -2.32
N CYS A 425 -3.01 10.11 -3.21
CA CYS A 425 -2.19 8.94 -3.57
C CYS A 425 -0.93 9.35 -4.32
N ASP A 426 0.20 8.80 -3.88
CA ASP A 426 1.54 9.01 -4.41
C ASP A 426 2.00 10.48 -4.37
N LYS A 427 1.45 11.26 -3.42
CA LYS A 427 1.80 12.67 -3.20
C LYS A 427 2.77 12.85 -2.03
N THR A 428 3.71 13.76 -2.23
CA THR A 428 4.51 14.39 -1.15
C THR A 428 4.20 15.88 -1.15
N PHE A 429 3.89 16.46 0.00
CA PHE A 429 3.59 17.89 0.10
C PHE A 429 3.95 18.48 1.46
N GLU A 430 4.34 19.75 1.46
CA GLU A 430 4.48 20.56 2.65
C GLU A 430 3.15 21.23 3.02
N VAL A 431 2.93 21.44 4.32
CA VAL A 431 1.73 22.13 4.80
C VAL A 431 2.02 23.08 5.94
N LYS A 432 1.42 24.27 5.87
CA LYS A 432 1.43 25.30 6.93
C LYS A 432 0.08 25.98 7.09
N SER A 433 -0.10 26.64 8.23
CA SER A 433 -1.12 27.66 8.45
C SER A 433 -0.76 28.96 7.73
N VAL A 434 -1.78 29.72 7.31
CA VAL A 434 -1.62 31.11 6.86
C VAL A 434 -1.21 32.05 8.00
N VAL A 435 -1.47 31.66 9.25
CA VAL A 435 -1.19 32.48 10.44
C VAL A 435 0.33 32.59 10.65
N PRO A 436 0.89 33.82 10.70
CA PRO A 436 2.31 34.04 10.91
C PRO A 436 2.80 33.47 12.24
N PHE A 437 4.10 33.16 12.32
CA PHE A 437 4.71 32.67 13.56
C PHE A 437 4.56 33.63 14.75
N SER A 438 4.49 34.94 14.49
CA SER A 438 4.36 35.99 15.49
C SER A 438 2.99 36.05 16.18
N GLU A 439 1.96 35.43 15.60
CA GLU A 439 0.57 35.56 16.06
C GLU A 439 0.02 34.20 16.49
N THR A 440 -0.73 34.13 17.58
CA THR A 440 -1.36 32.87 18.02
C THR A 440 -2.72 32.68 17.35
N PHE A 441 -2.97 31.50 16.79
CA PHE A 441 -4.30 31.16 16.29
C PHE A 441 -5.22 30.73 17.44
N THR A 442 -6.40 31.33 17.51
CA THR A 442 -7.47 30.99 18.47
C THR A 442 -8.77 30.73 17.73
N ILE A 443 -9.65 29.91 18.32
CA ILE A 443 -11.01 29.69 17.80
C ILE A 443 -11.95 30.67 18.49
N ASP A 444 -12.78 31.35 17.69
CA ASP A 444 -13.97 32.03 18.18
C ASP A 444 -15.07 30.99 18.49
N PRO A 445 -15.49 30.82 19.76
CA PRO A 445 -16.54 29.86 20.12
C PRO A 445 -17.91 30.19 19.51
N GLU A 446 -18.19 31.47 19.20
CA GLU A 446 -19.45 31.89 18.60
C GLU A 446 -19.49 31.65 17.09
N ASN A 447 -18.30 31.60 16.46
CA ASN A 447 -18.14 31.35 15.03
C ASN A 447 -16.96 30.41 14.75
N PRO A 448 -17.08 29.11 15.08
CA PRO A 448 -16.01 28.16 14.89
C PRO A 448 -15.71 27.93 13.40
N PRO A 449 -14.44 27.71 13.01
CA PRO A 449 -14.09 27.41 11.62
C PRO A 449 -14.84 26.16 11.12
N PRO A 450 -15.33 26.17 9.86
CA PRO A 450 -15.99 25.00 9.29
C PRO A 450 -15.03 23.80 9.15
N GLU A 451 -15.58 22.59 9.08
CA GLU A 451 -14.78 21.42 8.73
C GLU A 451 -14.24 21.57 7.29
N LYS A 452 -12.94 21.34 7.11
CA LYS A 452 -12.27 21.45 5.82
C LYS A 452 -12.47 20.18 5.00
N ASP A 453 -12.82 20.33 3.72
CA ASP A 453 -12.63 19.26 2.75
C ASP A 453 -11.19 19.28 2.24
N TYR A 454 -10.35 18.40 2.78
CA TYR A 454 -8.95 18.32 2.37
C TYR A 454 -8.76 17.87 0.92
N ASN A 455 -9.77 17.27 0.26
CA ASN A 455 -9.67 16.91 -1.15
C ASN A 455 -9.45 18.12 -2.06
N GLU A 456 -10.02 19.28 -1.71
CA GLU A 456 -9.82 20.50 -2.49
C GLU A 456 -8.34 20.90 -2.52
N TYR A 457 -7.60 20.66 -1.44
CA TYR A 457 -6.16 20.86 -1.38
C TYR A 457 -5.39 19.73 -2.07
N PHE A 458 -5.78 18.47 -1.89
CA PHE A 458 -5.07 17.35 -2.52
C PHE A 458 -5.14 17.40 -4.05
N LYS A 459 -6.25 17.87 -4.63
CA LYS A 459 -6.43 18.03 -6.08
C LYS A 459 -5.43 19.01 -6.71
N THR A 460 -4.87 19.95 -5.94
CA THR A 460 -3.89 20.91 -6.47
C THR A 460 -2.48 20.34 -6.53
N LEU A 461 -2.23 19.16 -5.95
CA LEU A 461 -0.92 18.52 -5.89
C LEU A 461 -0.58 17.73 -7.16
N LYS A 462 0.67 17.82 -7.57
CA LYS A 462 1.24 17.13 -8.75
C LYS A 462 2.02 15.88 -8.33
N ASP A 463 2.08 14.92 -9.25
CA ASP A 463 2.86 13.69 -9.07
C ASP A 463 4.36 13.99 -9.12
N GLY A 464 5.14 13.22 -8.36
CA GLY A 464 6.60 13.20 -8.46
C GLY A 464 7.33 14.41 -7.88
N ILE A 465 6.65 15.46 -7.39
CA ILE A 465 7.33 16.64 -6.82
C ILE A 465 7.75 16.38 -5.37
N THR A 466 9.06 16.42 -5.11
CA THR A 466 9.64 16.06 -3.80
C THR A 466 10.65 17.07 -3.25
N GLY A 467 11.16 17.98 -4.08
CA GLY A 467 12.25 18.89 -3.75
C GLY A 467 13.62 18.35 -4.16
N LYS A 468 13.74 17.04 -4.44
CA LYS A 468 14.98 16.42 -4.95
C LYS A 468 15.35 16.92 -6.34
N GLU A 469 14.39 17.42 -7.11
CA GLU A 469 14.62 17.99 -8.43
C GLU A 469 15.55 19.20 -8.37
N ALA A 470 15.61 19.90 -7.23
CA ALA A 470 16.56 20.98 -6.99
C ALA A 470 17.99 20.48 -6.68
N LEU A 471 18.16 19.23 -6.25
CA LEU A 471 19.45 18.59 -6.00
C LEU A 471 20.05 18.03 -7.31
N GLU A 472 19.21 17.46 -8.18
CA GLU A 472 19.63 16.79 -9.42
C GLU A 472 20.08 17.76 -10.53
N ARG A 473 19.56 19.00 -10.55
CA ARG A 473 19.90 20.02 -11.58
C ARG A 473 21.40 20.38 -11.64
N GLN A 474 22.19 20.04 -10.62
CA GLN A 474 23.62 20.33 -10.60
C GLN A 474 24.50 19.17 -11.10
N GLU A 475 24.03 17.92 -11.08
CA GLU A 475 24.78 16.79 -11.66
C GLU A 475 24.95 16.94 -13.18
N GLN A 476 24.00 17.64 -13.83
CA GLN A 476 24.06 17.97 -15.26
C GLN A 476 24.87 19.24 -15.59
N GLU A 477 25.18 20.08 -14.59
CA GLU A 477 25.90 21.36 -14.78
C GLU A 477 27.36 21.32 -14.29
N SER A 478 27.85 20.18 -13.78
CA SER A 478 29.27 20.01 -13.45
C SER A 478 30.08 19.70 -14.72
N PRO A 479 30.98 20.58 -15.20
CA PRO A 479 31.80 20.27 -16.36
C PRO A 479 32.74 19.12 -16.00
N VAL A 480 32.78 18.11 -16.87
CA VAL A 480 33.81 17.07 -16.89
C VAL A 480 35.16 17.79 -16.96
N ALA A 481 35.89 17.82 -15.85
CA ALA A 481 37.27 18.27 -15.84
C ALA A 481 38.09 17.21 -16.58
N VAL A 482 38.52 17.56 -17.80
CA VAL A 482 39.52 16.83 -18.60
C VAL A 482 40.91 17.24 -18.13
#